data_AF-A0AA41MPR0-F1
#
_entry.id   AF-A0AA41MPR0-F1
#
_cell.length_a   1.000
_cell.length_b   1.000
_cell.length_c   1.000
_cell.angle_alpha   90.00
_cell.angle_beta   90.00
_cell.angle_gamma   90.00
#
_symmetry.space_group_name_H-M   'P 1'
#
loop_
_entity.id
_entity.type
_entity.pdbx_description
1 polymer ?
#
loop_
_entity_poly.entity_id
_entity_poly.type
_entity_poly.pdbx_seq_one_letter_code
_entity_poly.pdbx_strand_id
1 'polypeptide(L)'
;MSVSGLKTELKFLASIFDKNHERFRIVSWKLDELHCQFLSPHSPQLPLTLHCYITESYPSSSPIWFVDSDDPTLTSVLERLEDTKNNNSLCQQLKWLICELCRLYNLPKHLNVEMLDHPLPTGQNGITEEVTSEEEEEEEMAEDIEDFDHYEMKEEEPISGKNSEDEGIEKGNLAILEKIRKTQRQDHLNGAVSGSVQASDGLMKELRDLYIQITEL
;
A
#
# COMPACT_ATOMS: atom_id res chain seq x y z
N MET A 1 -4.03 -3.48 3.12
CA MET A 1 -4.13 -2.61 1.92
C MET A 1 -3.05 -3.03 0.94
N SER A 2 -3.32 -3.01 -0.36
CA SER A 2 -2.29 -3.30 -1.38
C SER A 2 -1.28 -2.15 -1.47
N VAL A 3 -0.07 -2.39 -2.01
CA VAL A 3 0.94 -1.36 -2.32
C VAL A 3 0.35 -0.22 -3.17
N SER A 4 -0.67 -0.52 -3.98
CA SER A 4 -1.42 0.49 -4.74
C SER A 4 -2.16 1.51 -3.86
N GLY A 5 -2.61 1.10 -2.67
CA GLY A 5 -3.26 1.99 -1.70
C GLY A 5 -2.30 3.03 -1.13
N LEU A 6 -1.11 2.59 -0.70
CA LEU A 6 -0.08 3.48 -0.15
C LEU A 6 0.41 4.51 -1.18
N LYS A 7 0.64 4.08 -2.42
CA LYS A 7 1.03 5.00 -3.50
C LYS A 7 -0.04 6.08 -3.75
N THR A 8 -1.31 5.72 -3.67
CA THR A 8 -2.43 6.66 -3.82
C THR A 8 -2.49 7.63 -2.65
N GLU A 9 -2.24 7.14 -1.44
CA GLU A 9 -2.19 7.95 -0.21
C GLU A 9 -1.07 8.99 -0.28
N LEU A 10 0.15 8.57 -0.66
CA LEU A 10 1.29 9.48 -0.83
C LEU A 10 1.05 10.53 -1.91
N LYS A 11 0.46 10.15 -3.04
CA LYS A 11 0.07 11.10 -4.11
C LYS A 11 -0.95 12.12 -3.60
N PHE A 12 -1.95 11.67 -2.86
CA PHE A 12 -2.97 12.54 -2.28
C PHE A 12 -2.36 13.54 -1.29
N LEU A 13 -1.48 13.06 -0.39
CA LEU A 13 -0.75 13.92 0.54
C LEU A 13 0.10 14.97 -0.19
N ALA A 14 0.86 14.56 -1.21
CA ALA A 14 1.69 15.46 -2.01
C ALA A 14 0.87 16.48 -2.83
N SER A 15 -0.38 16.16 -3.17
CA SER A 15 -1.31 17.08 -3.83
C SER A 15 -1.84 18.16 -2.88
N ILE A 16 -1.94 17.89 -1.58
CA ILE A 16 -2.41 18.85 -0.58
C ILE A 16 -1.24 19.69 -0.05
N PHE A 17 -0.12 19.03 0.24
CA PHE A 17 1.06 19.63 0.86
C PHE A 17 2.21 19.71 -0.13
N ASP A 18 2.03 20.52 -1.16
CA ASP A 18 3.08 20.75 -2.15
C ASP A 18 4.31 21.47 -1.56
N LYS A 19 5.35 21.65 -2.38
CA LYS A 19 6.61 22.28 -1.98
C LYS A 19 6.49 23.77 -1.63
N ASN A 20 5.40 24.42 -2.04
CA ASN A 20 5.15 25.85 -1.84
C ASN A 20 4.17 26.12 -0.70
N HIS A 21 3.54 25.08 -0.16
CA HIS A 21 2.56 25.19 0.90
C HIS A 21 3.08 26.01 2.10
N GLU A 22 2.22 26.87 2.65
CA GLU A 22 2.62 27.92 3.61
C GLU A 22 3.06 27.40 4.98
N ARG A 23 2.53 26.25 5.43
CA ARG A 23 2.83 25.68 6.76
C ARG A 23 3.52 24.31 6.76
N PHE A 24 3.09 23.39 5.92
CA PHE A 24 3.65 22.04 5.85
C PHE A 24 3.92 21.65 4.40
N ARG A 25 5.15 21.23 4.10
CA ARG A 25 5.61 20.94 2.74
C ARG A 25 6.11 19.51 2.65
N ILE A 26 5.66 18.76 1.66
CA ILE A 26 6.29 17.49 1.30
C ILE A 26 7.42 17.79 0.31
N VAL A 27 8.66 17.57 0.75
CA VAL A 27 9.86 17.87 -0.03
C VAL A 27 10.11 16.76 -1.05
N SER A 28 10.01 15.52 -0.59
CA SER A 28 10.18 14.30 -1.39
C SER A 28 9.46 13.13 -0.75
N TRP A 29 9.05 12.16 -1.56
CA TRP A 29 8.43 10.93 -1.09
C TRP A 29 8.79 9.75 -2.00
N LYS A 30 8.87 8.57 -1.40
CA LYS A 30 8.97 7.25 -2.02
C LYS A 30 7.99 6.31 -1.31
N LEU A 31 7.98 5.03 -1.67
CA LEU A 31 7.10 4.05 -1.01
C LEU A 31 7.54 3.72 0.42
N ASP A 32 8.82 3.87 0.73
CA ASP A 32 9.45 3.53 2.00
C ASP A 32 9.83 4.76 2.85
N GLU A 33 9.90 5.94 2.25
CA GLU A 33 10.25 7.19 2.93
C GLU A 33 9.37 8.37 2.52
N LEU A 34 9.07 9.24 3.49
CA LEU A 34 8.40 10.51 3.29
C LEU A 34 9.20 11.60 4.02
N HIS A 35 9.58 12.64 3.28
CA HIS A 35 10.38 13.76 3.81
C HIS A 35 9.57 15.06 3.74
N CYS A 36 9.38 15.66 4.90
CA CYS A 36 8.49 16.78 5.12
C CYS A 36 9.19 17.92 5.85
N GLN A 37 8.68 19.13 5.66
CA GLN A 37 9.13 20.33 6.36
C GLN A 37 7.94 21.07 6.95
N PHE A 38 8.03 21.40 8.24
CA PHE A 38 7.06 22.25 8.92
C PHE A 38 7.65 23.65 9.12
N LEU A 39 6.96 24.67 8.61
CA LEU A 39 7.35 26.07 8.71
C LEU A 39 6.78 26.67 9.99
N SER A 40 7.66 27.00 10.93
CA SER A 40 7.30 27.72 12.14
C SER A 40 7.35 29.24 11.90
N PRO A 41 6.35 30.01 12.38
CA PRO A 41 6.38 31.48 12.29
C PRO A 41 7.50 32.09 13.14
N HIS A 42 8.00 31.36 14.12
CA HIS A 42 9.08 31.80 15.01
C HIS A 42 10.47 31.69 14.36
N SER A 43 10.63 30.81 13.38
CA SER A 43 11.90 30.55 12.68
C SER A 43 11.67 30.29 11.18
N PRO A 44 11.18 31.27 10.41
CA PRO A 44 10.84 31.07 9.00
C PRO A 44 12.04 30.69 8.12
N GLN A 45 13.27 30.97 8.58
CA GLN A 45 14.50 30.60 7.87
C GLN A 45 14.99 29.17 8.15
N LEU A 46 14.50 28.53 9.20
CA LEU A 46 14.87 27.17 9.57
C LEU A 46 13.60 26.33 9.73
N PRO A 47 13.12 25.69 8.64
CA PRO A 47 12.00 24.77 8.72
C PRO A 47 12.37 23.57 9.59
N LEU A 48 11.38 23.06 10.32
CA LEU A 48 11.53 21.82 11.06
C LEU A 48 11.43 20.64 10.09
N THR A 49 12.49 19.85 9.98
CA THR A 49 12.52 18.69 9.08
C THR A 49 11.98 17.45 9.79
N LEU A 50 11.07 16.75 9.10
CA LEU A 50 10.43 15.53 9.55
C LEU A 50 10.68 14.42 8.53
N HIS A 51 11.12 13.27 9.03
CA HIS A 51 11.30 12.06 8.24
C HIS A 51 10.32 11.00 8.71
N CYS A 52 9.72 10.30 7.75
CA CYS A 52 8.82 9.19 8.02
C CYS A 52 9.32 7.97 7.24
N TYR A 53 9.48 6.85 7.92
CA TYR A 53 9.80 5.56 7.31
C TYR A 53 8.57 4.65 7.33
N ILE A 54 8.29 4.05 6.18
CA ILE A 54 7.13 3.21 5.94
C ILE A 54 7.65 1.80 5.67
N THR A 55 7.26 0.85 6.53
CA THR A 55 7.69 -0.54 6.40
C THR A 55 6.81 -1.30 5.41
N GLU A 56 7.32 -2.39 4.85
CA GLU A 56 6.55 -3.27 3.95
C GLU A 56 5.31 -3.89 4.61
N SER A 57 5.31 -3.96 5.94
CA SER A 57 4.18 -4.39 6.74
C SER A 57 3.07 -3.34 6.88
N TYR A 58 3.20 -2.16 6.29
CA TYR A 58 2.14 -1.15 6.27
C TYR A 58 0.88 -1.69 5.54
N PRO A 59 -0.33 -1.49 6.06
CA PRO A 59 -0.72 -0.69 7.24
C PRO A 59 -0.85 -1.51 8.54
N SER A 60 -0.39 -2.77 8.55
CA SER A 60 -0.38 -3.60 9.76
C SER A 60 0.61 -3.06 10.80
N SER A 61 1.73 -2.49 10.35
CA SER A 61 2.62 -1.67 11.18
C SER A 61 2.44 -0.19 10.85
N SER A 62 2.48 0.65 11.88
CA SER A 62 2.42 2.10 11.74
C SER A 62 3.75 2.66 11.19
N PRO A 63 3.70 3.73 10.38
CA PRO A 63 4.89 4.47 9.99
C PRO A 63 5.66 5.03 11.19
N ILE A 64 6.98 5.12 11.04
CA ILE A 64 7.91 5.59 12.08
C ILE A 64 8.34 7.01 11.74
N TRP A 65 8.11 7.95 12.66
CA TRP A 65 8.40 9.37 12.47
C TRP A 65 9.64 9.81 13.25
N PHE A 66 10.43 10.67 12.61
CA PHE A 66 11.65 11.27 13.15
C PHE A 66 11.63 12.76 12.91
N VAL A 67 12.27 13.50 13.81
CA VAL A 67 12.42 14.95 13.71
C VAL A 67 13.91 15.29 13.77
N ASP A 68 14.37 16.15 12.86
CA ASP A 68 15.73 16.67 12.86
C ASP A 68 15.80 17.92 13.75
N SER A 69 15.66 17.72 15.06
CA SER A 69 15.70 18.77 16.08
C SER A 69 16.04 18.18 17.44
N ASP A 70 16.85 18.89 18.22
CA ASP A 70 17.22 18.53 19.60
C ASP A 70 16.16 18.94 20.64
N ASP A 71 14.99 19.44 20.21
CA ASP A 71 13.93 19.89 21.11
C ASP A 71 13.20 18.70 21.77
N PRO A 72 13.31 18.52 23.11
CA PRO A 72 12.68 17.39 23.80
C PRO A 72 11.15 17.42 23.71
N THR A 73 10.54 18.59 23.48
CA THR A 73 9.09 18.70 23.34
C THR A 73 8.60 18.03 22.06
N LEU A 74 9.39 18.08 20.97
CA LEU A 74 9.09 17.42 19.70
C LEU A 74 9.23 15.91 19.83
N THR A 75 10.23 15.43 20.56
CA THR A 75 10.38 14.00 20.88
C THR A 75 9.15 13.48 21.61
N SER A 76 8.66 14.18 22.64
CA SER A 76 7.43 13.80 23.35
C SER A 76 6.17 13.84 22.48
N VAL A 77 6.13 14.69 21.44
CA VAL A 77 5.04 14.70 20.45
C VAL A 77 5.07 13.43 19.60
N LEU A 78 6.25 12.98 19.17
CA LEU A 78 6.41 11.76 18.37
C LEU A 78 6.13 10.49 19.18
N GLU A 79 6.57 10.41 20.43
CA GLU A 79 6.25 9.28 21.32
C GLU A 79 4.73 9.10 21.49
N ARG A 80 3.99 10.21 21.66
CA ARG A 80 2.53 10.19 21.72
C ARG A 80 1.86 9.80 20.41
N LEU A 81 2.49 10.08 19.26
CA LEU A 81 1.98 9.68 17.96
C LEU A 81 1.99 8.14 17.86
N GLU A 82 3.06 7.49 18.33
CA GLU A 82 3.22 6.03 18.33
C GLU A 82 2.19 5.32 19.22
N ASP A 83 1.83 5.91 20.37
CA ASP A 83 0.82 5.39 21.28
C ASP A 83 -0.62 5.38 20.71
N THR A 84 -0.84 6.04 19.56
CA THR A 84 -2.17 6.18 18.97
C THR A 84 -2.62 4.90 18.25
N LYS A 85 -3.13 3.93 19.01
CA LYS A 85 -3.49 2.57 18.58
C LYS A 85 -4.49 2.42 17.41
N ASN A 86 -5.09 3.50 16.93
CA ASN A 86 -6.10 3.48 15.88
C ASN A 86 -5.74 4.31 14.63
N ASN A 87 -4.54 4.91 14.60
CA ASN A 87 -4.09 5.75 13.49
C ASN A 87 -2.94 5.08 12.75
N ASN A 88 -3.24 4.00 12.03
CA ASN A 88 -2.22 3.32 11.23
C ASN A 88 -2.08 3.93 9.84
N SER A 89 -3.05 4.73 9.38
CA SER A 89 -2.92 5.38 8.07
C SER A 89 -2.00 6.59 8.13
N LEU A 90 -1.19 6.76 7.09
CA LEU A 90 -0.26 7.87 6.93
C LEU A 90 -1.00 9.21 6.96
N CYS A 91 -2.17 9.29 6.32
CA CYS A 91 -3.04 10.46 6.37
C CYS A 91 -3.46 10.82 7.79
N GLN A 92 -3.91 9.85 8.59
CA GLN A 92 -4.33 10.11 9.97
C GLN A 92 -3.16 10.50 10.87
N GLN A 93 -2.02 9.80 10.76
CA GLN A 93 -0.83 10.15 11.51
C GLN A 93 -0.33 11.54 11.17
N LEU A 94 -0.28 11.88 9.87
CA LEU A 94 0.15 13.20 9.43
C LEU A 94 -0.83 14.28 9.88
N LYS A 95 -2.14 14.04 9.79
CA LYS A 95 -3.17 14.94 10.32
C LYS A 95 -2.96 15.24 11.80
N TRP A 96 -2.74 14.18 12.59
CA TRP A 96 -2.50 14.30 14.01
C TRP A 96 -1.21 15.09 14.28
N LEU A 97 -0.12 14.76 13.58
CA LEU A 97 1.17 15.40 13.74
C LEU A 97 1.09 16.90 13.41
N ILE A 98 0.48 17.26 12.28
CA ILE A 98 0.30 18.67 11.90
C ILE A 98 -0.57 19.39 12.93
N CYS A 99 -1.64 18.78 13.45
CA CYS A 99 -2.47 19.38 14.50
C CYS A 99 -1.67 19.65 15.77
N GLU A 100 -0.86 18.68 16.18
CA GLU A 100 -0.08 18.75 17.41
C GLU A 100 1.05 19.78 17.30
N LEU A 101 1.74 19.84 16.16
CA LEU A 101 2.72 20.87 15.85
C LEU A 101 2.08 22.26 15.79
N CYS A 102 0.90 22.40 15.16
CA CYS A 102 0.15 23.65 15.19
C CYS A 102 -0.18 24.08 16.63
N ARG A 103 -0.60 23.14 17.48
CA ARG A 103 -0.88 23.40 18.90
C ARG A 103 0.37 23.84 19.66
N LEU A 104 1.51 23.18 19.42
CA LEU A 104 2.79 23.46 20.07
C LEU A 104 3.28 24.89 19.74
N TYR A 105 3.21 25.27 18.46
CA TYR A 105 3.64 26.59 17.99
C TYR A 105 2.52 27.66 18.04
N ASN A 106 1.38 27.38 18.69
CA ASN A 106 0.22 28.28 18.80
C ASN A 106 -0.29 28.84 17.44
N LEU A 107 -0.30 28.00 16.42
CA LEU A 107 -0.75 28.33 15.07
C LEU A 107 -2.24 27.99 14.86
N PRO A 108 -2.97 28.78 14.05
CA PRO A 108 -4.34 28.44 13.68
C PRO A 108 -4.37 27.14 12.86
N LYS A 109 -5.28 26.23 13.21
CA LYS A 109 -5.53 24.97 12.47
C LYS A 109 -5.76 25.31 11.00
N HIS A 110 -5.01 24.66 10.10
CA HIS A 110 -5.10 24.93 8.66
C HIS A 110 -6.28 24.17 8.03
N LEU A 111 -6.98 24.81 7.10
CA LEU A 111 -8.06 24.20 6.29
C LEU A 111 -7.63 22.90 5.59
N ASN A 112 -6.36 22.82 5.18
CA ASN A 112 -5.80 21.66 4.48
C ASN A 112 -5.70 20.40 5.36
N VAL A 113 -5.76 20.56 6.69
CA VAL A 113 -5.79 19.44 7.65
C VAL A 113 -7.19 18.79 7.69
N GLU A 114 -8.24 19.55 7.36
CA GLU A 114 -9.61 19.02 7.23
C GLU A 114 -9.76 18.23 5.92
N MET A 115 -8.96 18.55 4.88
CA MET A 115 -8.96 17.80 3.63
C MET A 115 -8.48 16.35 3.78
N LEU A 116 -7.72 16.05 4.85
CA LEU A 116 -7.28 14.69 5.16
C LEU A 116 -8.41 13.78 5.66
N ASP A 117 -9.58 14.33 5.99
CA ASP A 117 -10.79 13.55 6.29
C ASP A 117 -11.56 13.13 5.04
N HIS A 118 -11.23 13.69 3.87
CA HIS A 118 -11.87 13.28 2.63
C HIS A 118 -11.37 11.91 2.19
N PRO A 119 -12.27 11.04 1.70
CA PRO A 119 -11.86 9.75 1.15
C PRO A 119 -10.87 9.98 0.01
N LEU A 120 -9.83 9.13 -0.06
CA LEU A 120 -8.88 9.12 -1.17
C LEU A 120 -9.66 9.15 -2.50
N PRO A 121 -9.27 9.95 -3.49
CA PRO A 121 -9.92 9.95 -4.79
C PRO A 121 -9.76 8.56 -5.41
N THR A 122 -10.83 7.77 -5.36
CA THR A 122 -10.92 6.48 -6.04
C THR A 122 -10.89 6.78 -7.53
N GLY A 123 -9.80 6.47 -8.21
CA GLY A 123 -9.76 6.53 -9.66
C GLY A 123 -10.78 5.55 -10.24
N GLN A 124 -11.98 6.05 -10.54
CA GLN A 124 -12.98 5.36 -11.36
C GLN A 124 -13.35 6.29 -12.50
N ASN A 125 -12.83 5.98 -13.68
CA ASN A 125 -13.41 6.46 -14.93
C ASN A 125 -14.80 5.81 -15.07
N GLY A 126 -15.84 6.63 -15.23
CA GLY A 126 -17.19 6.16 -15.57
C GLY A 126 -18.30 7.20 -15.42
N ILE A 127 -18.42 8.11 -16.40
CA ILE A 127 -19.67 8.69 -16.99
C ILE A 127 -20.63 9.35 -15.96
N THR A 128 -20.83 10.68 -15.94
CA THR A 128 -21.71 11.44 -16.86
C THR A 128 -21.52 12.95 -16.60
N GLU A 129 -21.15 13.71 -17.65
CA GLU A 129 -21.64 15.06 -18.07
C GLU A 129 -21.80 16.18 -17.01
N GLU A 130 -21.25 17.40 -17.10
CA GLU A 130 -21.09 18.31 -18.26
C GLU A 130 -20.17 19.52 -17.93
N VAL A 131 -19.40 19.93 -18.94
CA VAL A 131 -19.16 21.31 -19.43
C VAL A 131 -17.95 22.14 -18.90
N THR A 132 -16.99 22.28 -19.83
CA THR A 132 -16.04 23.40 -20.13
C THR A 132 -14.88 23.64 -19.15
N SER A 133 -13.62 23.54 -19.56
CA SER A 133 -12.98 24.35 -20.61
C SER A 133 -11.66 23.72 -21.10
N GLU A 134 -11.56 23.59 -22.42
CA GLU A 134 -10.41 23.85 -23.33
C GLU A 134 -9.01 23.24 -23.05
N GLU A 135 -8.51 22.60 -24.12
CA GLU A 135 -7.28 21.84 -24.34
C GLU A 135 -6.04 22.73 -24.57
N GLU A 136 -4.83 22.17 -24.36
CA GLU A 136 -3.69 22.15 -25.32
C GLU A 136 -2.46 21.48 -24.64
N GLU A 137 -2.12 20.25 -25.08
CA GLU A 137 -0.94 19.87 -25.88
C GLU A 137 0.35 19.65 -25.05
N GLU A 138 0.69 18.40 -24.72
CA GLU A 138 1.60 17.49 -25.47
C GLU A 138 3.09 17.75 -25.19
N GLU A 139 3.74 16.82 -24.48
CA GLU A 139 5.07 16.33 -24.88
C GLU A 139 5.08 14.80 -24.79
N GLU A 140 5.04 14.24 -25.99
CA GLU A 140 5.25 12.86 -26.36
C GLU A 140 6.72 12.46 -26.12
N MET A 141 6.95 11.41 -25.34
CA MET A 141 8.19 10.63 -25.39
C MET A 141 7.79 9.16 -25.44
N ALA A 142 7.25 8.77 -26.60
CA ALA A 142 7.30 7.40 -27.04
C ALA A 142 8.74 7.13 -27.52
N GLU A 143 9.42 6.18 -26.89
CA GLU A 143 10.06 5.09 -27.62
C GLU A 143 10.58 4.01 -26.65
N ASP A 144 10.30 2.77 -27.05
CA ASP A 144 11.09 1.56 -26.84
C ASP A 144 10.95 0.77 -25.52
N ILE A 145 9.85 0.02 -25.41
CA ILE A 145 9.88 -1.40 -25.04
C ILE A 145 8.82 -2.14 -25.88
N GLU A 146 9.14 -2.43 -27.13
CA GLU A 146 8.55 -3.60 -27.80
C GLU A 146 9.04 -4.89 -27.11
N ASP A 147 8.19 -5.92 -27.14
CA ASP A 147 8.43 -7.29 -26.65
C ASP A 147 8.45 -7.52 -25.12
N PHE A 148 7.25 -7.58 -24.54
CA PHE A 148 6.97 -8.70 -23.63
C PHE A 148 5.51 -9.14 -23.78
N ASP A 149 5.33 -10.28 -24.45
CA ASP A 149 4.05 -10.92 -24.74
C ASP A 149 3.05 -10.80 -23.58
N HIS A 150 1.91 -10.16 -23.86
CA HIS A 150 0.66 -10.42 -23.16
C HIS A 150 0.27 -11.87 -23.41
N TYR A 151 0.69 -12.78 -22.54
CA TYR A 151 0.01 -14.06 -22.42
C TYR A 151 -1.34 -13.83 -21.74
N GLU A 152 -2.36 -13.50 -22.54
CA GLU A 152 -3.75 -13.75 -22.18
C GLU A 152 -3.88 -15.24 -21.87
N MET A 153 -3.96 -15.59 -20.58
CA MET A 153 -4.38 -16.92 -20.18
C MET A 153 -5.86 -17.04 -20.54
N LYS A 154 -6.14 -17.55 -21.75
CA LYS A 154 -7.47 -17.94 -22.20
C LYS A 154 -8.15 -18.76 -21.10
N GLU A 155 -9.38 -18.39 -20.78
CA GLU A 155 -10.30 -19.21 -20.01
C GLU A 155 -10.40 -20.60 -20.66
N GLU A 156 -9.88 -21.63 -20.01
CA GLU A 156 -10.20 -23.01 -20.37
C GLU A 156 -11.58 -23.38 -19.81
N GLU A 157 -12.58 -23.17 -20.64
CA GLU A 157 -13.83 -23.94 -20.63
C GLU A 157 -13.54 -25.46 -20.79
N PRO A 158 -14.44 -26.33 -20.32
CA PRO A 158 -14.10 -27.58 -19.66
C PRO A 158 -13.62 -28.63 -20.66
N ILE A 159 -12.47 -29.25 -20.37
CA ILE A 159 -12.19 -30.59 -20.89
C ILE A 159 -13.16 -31.59 -20.23
N SER A 160 -14.36 -31.67 -20.80
CA SER A 160 -15.14 -32.91 -20.87
C SER A 160 -14.37 -33.92 -21.74
N GLY A 161 -13.22 -34.34 -21.20
CA GLY A 161 -12.30 -35.28 -21.80
C GLY A 161 -12.44 -36.59 -21.06
N LYS A 162 -13.16 -37.51 -21.68
CA LYS A 162 -13.36 -38.90 -21.26
C LYS A 162 -12.01 -39.62 -21.24
N ASN A 163 -11.23 -39.41 -20.19
CA ASN A 163 -9.94 -40.04 -19.99
C ASN A 163 -10.07 -41.17 -18.96
N SER A 164 -9.61 -42.33 -19.40
CA SER A 164 -9.68 -43.67 -18.84
C SER A 164 -8.80 -43.87 -17.60
N GLU A 165 -8.93 -43.03 -16.57
CA GLU A 165 -8.11 -43.14 -15.34
C GLU A 165 -8.90 -43.67 -14.13
N ASP A 166 -10.18 -43.98 -14.29
CA ASP A 166 -11.09 -44.33 -13.19
C ASP A 166 -11.58 -45.79 -13.20
N GLU A 167 -11.07 -46.62 -14.12
CA GLU A 167 -11.33 -48.07 -14.14
C GLU A 167 -10.59 -48.77 -12.98
N GLY A 168 -11.11 -48.60 -11.76
CA GLY A 168 -10.58 -49.24 -10.57
C GLY A 168 -10.91 -48.52 -9.26
N ILE A 169 -11.46 -47.31 -9.33
CA ILE A 169 -11.77 -46.53 -8.14
C ILE A 169 -13.21 -46.83 -7.69
N GLU A 170 -13.33 -47.24 -6.44
CA GLU A 170 -14.62 -47.52 -5.81
C GLU A 170 -15.55 -46.29 -5.92
N LYS A 171 -16.79 -46.50 -6.34
CA LYS A 171 -17.77 -45.43 -6.67
C LYS A 171 -18.00 -44.42 -5.53
N GLY A 172 -17.76 -44.82 -4.28
CA GLY A 172 -17.76 -43.93 -3.12
C GLY A 172 -16.58 -42.95 -3.10
N ASN A 173 -15.38 -43.41 -3.47
CA ASN A 173 -14.19 -42.59 -3.54
C ASN A 173 -14.28 -41.58 -4.69
N LEU A 174 -14.91 -41.96 -5.80
CA LEU A 174 -15.14 -41.03 -6.91
C LEU A 174 -16.02 -39.83 -6.51
N ALA A 175 -17.10 -40.08 -5.78
CA ALA A 175 -17.99 -39.02 -5.27
C ALA A 175 -17.28 -38.12 -4.25
N ILE A 176 -16.37 -38.67 -3.45
CA ILE A 176 -15.53 -37.89 -2.53
C ILE A 176 -14.57 -36.99 -3.32
N LEU A 177 -13.92 -37.50 -4.36
CA LEU A 177 -13.02 -36.71 -5.22
C LEU A 177 -13.76 -35.56 -5.90
N GLU A 178 -14.97 -35.82 -6.42
CA GLU A 178 -15.80 -34.78 -7.03
C GLU A 178 -16.21 -33.70 -6.02
N LYS A 179 -16.55 -34.11 -4.79
CA LYS A 179 -16.88 -33.20 -3.68
C LYS A 179 -15.68 -32.33 -3.28
N ILE A 180 -14.48 -32.92 -3.18
CA ILE A 180 -13.23 -32.18 -2.89
C ILE A 180 -12.95 -31.16 -3.98
N ARG A 181 -13.04 -31.55 -5.25
CA ARG A 181 -12.78 -30.65 -6.39
C ARG A 181 -13.77 -29.48 -6.43
N LYS A 182 -15.03 -29.73 -6.06
CA LYS A 182 -16.07 -28.70 -5.98
C LYS A 182 -15.86 -27.76 -4.79
N THR A 183 -15.50 -28.30 -3.62
CA THR A 183 -15.15 -27.50 -2.43
C THR A 183 -13.94 -26.62 -2.69
N GLN A 184 -12.89 -27.15 -3.32
CA GLN A 184 -11.69 -26.39 -3.65
C GLN A 184 -12.01 -25.20 -4.59
N ARG A 185 -12.79 -25.42 -5.66
CA ARG A 185 -13.25 -24.33 -6.53
C ARG A 185 -14.08 -23.28 -5.78
N GLN A 186 -14.94 -23.72 -4.86
CA GLN A 186 -15.77 -22.82 -4.07
C GLN A 186 -14.97 -22.01 -3.06
N ASP A 187 -13.93 -22.58 -2.47
CA ASP A 187 -13.03 -21.88 -1.52
C ASP A 187 -12.18 -20.82 -2.22
N HIS A 188 -11.78 -21.06 -3.48
CA HIS A 188 -11.14 -20.05 -4.33
C HIS A 188 -12.08 -18.90 -4.69
N LEU A 189 -13.35 -19.19 -5.02
CA LEU A 189 -14.37 -18.17 -5.31
C LEU A 189 -14.77 -17.37 -4.07
N ASN A 190 -14.75 -17.99 -2.88
CA ASN A 190 -15.07 -17.33 -1.62
C ASN A 190 -13.87 -16.60 -0.99
N GLY A 191 -12.69 -16.60 -1.63
CA GLY A 191 -11.49 -15.92 -1.13
C GLY A 191 -10.97 -16.44 0.21
N ALA A 192 -11.33 -17.67 0.60
CA ALA A 192 -11.01 -18.24 1.91
C ALA A 192 -9.60 -18.86 2.00
N VAL A 193 -8.82 -18.82 0.91
CA VAL A 193 -7.42 -19.28 0.87
C VAL A 193 -6.52 -18.07 0.65
N SER A 194 -5.84 -17.64 1.72
CA SER A 194 -4.75 -16.67 1.64
C SER A 194 -3.44 -17.43 1.47
N GLY A 195 -2.83 -17.34 0.29
CA GLY A 195 -1.48 -17.86 0.02
C GLY A 195 -1.22 -18.17 -1.45
N SER A 196 -0.05 -17.75 -1.96
CA SER A 196 0.50 -18.16 -3.26
C SER A 196 1.24 -19.50 -3.08
N VAL A 197 0.95 -20.48 -3.95
CA VAL A 197 1.63 -21.78 -4.00
C VAL A 197 3.15 -21.64 -4.16
N GLN A 198 3.62 -20.56 -4.81
CA GLN A 198 5.06 -20.30 -5.00
C GLN A 198 5.82 -20.00 -3.70
N ALA A 199 5.19 -19.42 -2.68
CA ALA A 199 5.86 -19.12 -1.41
C ALA A 199 6.10 -20.39 -0.57
N SER A 200 5.17 -21.36 -0.65
CA SER A 200 5.25 -22.64 0.04
C SER A 200 6.32 -23.56 -0.56
N ASP A 201 6.49 -23.55 -1.88
CA ASP A 201 7.46 -24.40 -2.58
C ASP A 201 8.92 -23.98 -2.30
N GLY A 202 9.18 -22.67 -2.19
CA GLY A 202 10.50 -22.14 -1.82
C GLY A 202 10.92 -22.59 -0.42
N LEU A 203 10.03 -22.43 0.57
CA LEU A 203 10.25 -22.89 1.95
C LEU A 203 10.45 -24.41 2.03
N MET A 204 9.68 -25.18 1.27
CA MET A 204 9.80 -26.63 1.23
C MET A 204 11.13 -27.10 0.61
N LYS A 205 11.72 -26.33 -0.31
CA LYS A 205 13.05 -26.61 -0.87
C LYS A 205 14.16 -26.36 0.15
N GLU A 206 14.13 -25.21 0.83
CA GLU A 206 15.14 -24.90 1.86
C GLU A 206 15.10 -25.91 3.02
N LEU A 207 13.90 -26.34 3.44
CA LEU A 207 13.75 -27.38 4.46
C LEU A 207 14.33 -28.74 4.02
N ARG A 208 14.18 -29.10 2.74
CA ARG A 208 14.80 -30.33 2.19
C ARG A 208 16.32 -30.22 2.13
N ASP A 209 16.83 -29.08 1.68
CA ASP A 209 18.28 -28.85 1.56
C ASP A 209 18.95 -28.89 2.94
N LEU A 210 18.35 -28.27 3.95
CA LEU A 210 18.84 -28.35 5.34
C LEU A 210 18.79 -29.78 5.90
N TYR A 211 17.71 -30.53 5.64
CA TYR A 211 17.60 -31.91 6.10
C TYR A 211 18.66 -32.82 5.47
N ILE A 212 18.91 -32.68 4.16
CA ILE A 212 19.96 -33.43 3.46
C ILE A 212 21.34 -33.09 4.04
N GLN A 213 21.61 -31.80 4.25
CA GLN A 213 22.89 -31.33 4.79
C GLN A 213 23.17 -31.81 6.22
N ILE A 214 22.13 -31.98 7.04
CA ILE A 214 22.26 -32.55 8.39
C ILE A 214 22.46 -34.07 8.37
N THR A 215 21.96 -34.76 7.34
CA THR A 215 22.00 -36.23 7.25
C THR A 215 23.31 -36.75 6.61
N GLU A 216 24.09 -35.89 5.95
CA GLU A 216 25.41 -36.21 5.37
C GLU A 216 26.61 -35.88 6.30
N LEU A 217 26.37 -35.58 7.58
CA LEU A 217 27.37 -35.47 8.67
C LEU A 217 27.31 -36.69 9.60
#